data_AF-A0A5E4CZQ6-F1
#
_entry.id   AF-A0A5E4CZQ6-F1
#
_cell.length_a   1.000
_cell.length_b   1.000
_cell.length_c   1.000
_cell.angle_alpha   90.00
_cell.angle_beta   90.00
_cell.angle_gamma   90.00
#
_symmetry.space_group_name_H-M   'P 1'
#
loop_
_entity.id
_entity.type
_entity.pdbx_description
1 polymer ?
#
loop_
_entity_poly.entity_id
_entity_poly.type
_entity_poly.pdbx_seq_one_letter_code
_entity_poly.pdbx_strand_id
1 'polypeptide(L)'
;MTTWSLRRRPGRTLGLLLLVILSFLVIRRLEWSTLIPAWLRHRQLGLHMKGQHFMLEDSIFWIFGGSIHYFRVPREYWRDRLLKMRACGLNTLTT
;
A
#
# COMPACT_ATOMS: atom_id res chain seq x y z
N MET A 1 -16.62 53.98 -10.25
CA MET A 1 -16.46 52.61 -10.76
C MET A 1 -15.00 52.21 -10.63
N THR A 2 -14.63 51.47 -9.59
CA THR A 2 -13.24 51.04 -9.34
C THR A 2 -13.07 49.59 -9.77
N THR A 3 -12.26 49.37 -10.82
CA THR A 3 -11.96 48.04 -11.36
C THR A 3 -10.71 47.49 -10.66
N TRP A 4 -10.89 46.46 -9.83
CA TRP A 4 -9.78 45.75 -9.21
C TRP A 4 -9.10 44.85 -10.25
N SER A 5 -7.90 45.23 -10.70
CA SER A 5 -7.10 44.39 -11.58
C SER A 5 -6.29 43.38 -10.75
N LEU A 6 -6.76 42.13 -10.70
CA LEU A 6 -6.03 41.00 -10.15
C LEU A 6 -4.86 40.64 -11.08
N ARG A 7 -3.72 41.30 -10.86
CA ARG A 7 -2.46 40.99 -11.55
C ARG A 7 -1.98 39.59 -11.11
N ARG A 8 -2.37 38.56 -11.86
CA ARG A 8 -1.91 37.18 -11.66
C ARG A 8 -0.39 37.13 -11.80
N ARG A 9 0.33 36.87 -10.70
CA ARG A 9 1.78 36.69 -10.70
C ARG A 9 2.10 35.23 -11.06
N PRO A 10 2.62 34.92 -12.26
CA PRO A 10 2.78 33.55 -12.78
C PRO A 10 3.77 32.68 -11.99
N GLY A 11 4.63 33.26 -11.16
CA GLY A 11 5.59 32.51 -10.34
C GLY A 11 4.92 31.62 -9.26
N ARG A 12 3.74 32.01 -8.75
CA ARG A 12 3.04 31.24 -7.71
C ARG A 12 2.43 29.96 -8.27
N THR A 13 1.89 30.00 -9.49
CA THR A 13 1.27 28.84 -10.15
C THR A 13 2.33 27.82 -10.58
N LEU A 14 3.50 28.28 -11.05
CA LEU A 14 4.63 27.39 -11.33
C LEU A 14 5.16 26.70 -10.07
N GLY A 15 5.28 27.44 -8.95
CA GLY A 15 5.73 26.86 -7.68
C GLY A 15 4.77 25.78 -7.16
N LEU A 16 3.46 25.99 -7.27
CA LEU A 16 2.46 25.00 -6.89
C LEU A 16 2.52 23.75 -7.77
N LEU A 17 2.66 23.91 -9.09
CA LEU A 17 2.84 22.80 -10.02
C LEU A 17 4.10 21.99 -9.70
N LEU A 18 5.22 22.67 -9.40
CA LEU A 18 6.46 22.03 -9.01
C LEU A 18 6.26 21.20 -7.74
N LEU A 19 5.61 21.74 -6.71
CA LEU A 19 5.33 21.03 -5.46
C LEU A 19 4.43 19.80 -5.65
N VAL A 20 3.43 19.88 -6.52
CA VAL A 20 2.55 18.74 -6.84
C VAL A 20 3.32 17.65 -7.59
N ILE A 21 4.18 18.03 -8.55
CA ILE A 21 5.03 17.07 -9.27
C ILE A 21 6.03 16.42 -8.30
N LEU A 22 6.66 17.21 -7.42
CA LEU A 22 7.60 16.70 -6.43
C LEU A 22 6.91 15.76 -5.43
N SER A 23 5.71 16.12 -4.93
CA SER A 23 4.96 15.27 -4.02
C SER A 23 4.55 13.97 -4.69
N PHE A 24 4.10 14.02 -5.95
CA PHE A 24 3.76 12.83 -6.73
C PHE A 24 4.96 11.90 -6.93
N LEU A 25 6.13 12.47 -7.28
CA LEU A 25 7.38 11.70 -7.42
C LEU A 25 7.83 11.09 -6.09
N VAL A 26 7.68 11.82 -4.97
CA VAL A 26 7.97 11.32 -3.62
C VAL A 26 7.01 10.20 -3.23
N ILE A 27 5.70 10.35 -3.46
CA ILE A 27 4.67 9.33 -3.19
C ILE A 27 4.92 8.07 -4.03
N ARG A 28 5.33 8.23 -5.30
CA ARG A 28 5.71 7.13 -6.19
C ARG A 28 6.95 6.39 -5.72
N ARG A 29 7.91 7.09 -5.10
CA ARG A 29 9.15 6.49 -4.56
C ARG A 29 8.95 5.92 -3.16
N LEU A 30 7.91 6.33 -2.44
CA LEU A 30 7.64 5.84 -1.09
C LEU A 30 7.34 4.34 -1.15
N GLU A 31 8.29 3.54 -0.66
CA GLU A 31 8.12 2.10 -0.51
C GLU A 31 7.08 1.83 0.59
N TRP A 32 5.83 1.59 0.20
CA TRP A 32 4.71 1.25 1.11
C TRP A 32 4.98 -0.02 1.94
N SER A 33 5.95 -0.84 1.54
CA SER A 33 6.54 -1.94 2.32
C SER A 33 7.09 -1.50 3.68
N THR A 34 7.53 -0.24 3.81
CA THR A 34 8.07 0.29 5.08
C THR A 34 6.98 0.60 6.12
N LEU A 35 5.72 0.73 5.68
CA LEU A 35 4.56 0.85 6.57
C LEU A 35 4.19 -0.49 7.21
N ILE A 36 4.78 -1.60 6.76
CA ILE A 36 4.70 -2.86 7.49
C ILE A 36 5.36 -2.59 8.84
N PRO A 37 4.58 -2.67 9.93
CA PRO A 37 5.06 -2.19 11.20
C PRO A 37 6.23 -3.08 11.67
N ALA A 38 7.21 -2.47 12.32
CA ALA A 38 8.53 -3.07 12.54
C ALA A 38 8.50 -4.41 13.27
N TRP A 39 7.48 -4.62 14.12
CA TRP A 39 7.24 -5.86 14.85
C TRP A 39 6.95 -7.06 13.94
N LEU A 40 6.39 -6.85 12.74
CA LEU A 40 6.20 -7.92 11.75
C LEU A 40 7.49 -8.34 11.03
N ARG A 41 8.59 -7.58 11.15
CA ARG A 41 9.86 -7.90 10.50
C ARG A 41 10.66 -8.97 11.25
N HIS A 42 10.54 -9.02 12.58
CA HIS A 42 11.22 -9.99 13.43
C HIS A 42 10.17 -10.87 14.11
N ARG A 43 9.84 -11.98 13.47
CA ARG A 43 8.82 -12.91 13.97
C ARG A 43 9.41 -13.88 14.98
N GLN A 44 8.82 -13.96 16.17
CA GLN A 44 9.20 -14.93 17.22
C GLN A 44 8.11 -15.99 17.40
N LEU A 45 6.84 -15.61 17.21
CA LEU A 45 5.66 -16.47 17.39
C LEU A 45 4.81 -16.51 16.12
N GLY A 46 4.44 -17.73 15.71
CA GLY A 46 3.57 -17.94 14.55
C GLY A 46 2.11 -17.51 14.78
N LEU A 47 1.30 -17.74 13.73
CA LEU A 47 -0.15 -17.61 13.82
C LEU A 47 -0.68 -18.60 14.86
N HIS A 48 -1.35 -18.10 15.89
CA HIS A 48 -1.96 -18.92 16.93
C HIS A 48 -3.36 -18.39 17.28
N MET A 49 -4.10 -19.15 18.06
CA MET A 49 -5.46 -18.80 18.46
C MET A 49 -5.48 -18.41 19.94
N LYS A 50 -6.15 -17.30 20.25
CA LYS A 50 -6.44 -16.87 21.62
C LYS A 50 -7.93 -16.62 21.74
N GLY A 51 -8.64 -17.55 22.38
CA GLY A 51 -10.11 -17.53 22.42
C GLY A 51 -10.69 -17.66 21.01
N GLN A 52 -11.43 -16.65 20.56
CA GLN A 52 -12.05 -16.61 19.23
C GLN A 52 -11.24 -15.84 18.18
N HIS A 53 -10.07 -15.30 18.56
CA HIS A 53 -9.27 -14.48 17.65
C HIS A 53 -8.00 -15.21 17.21
N PHE A 54 -7.65 -15.01 15.95
CA PHE A 54 -6.30 -15.30 15.47
C PHE A 54 -5.36 -14.21 15.95
N MET A 55 -4.19 -14.62 16.40
CA MET A 55 -3.11 -13.78 16.87
C MET A 55 -1.89 -14.06 16.01
N LEU A 56 -1.21 -13.00 15.59
CA LEU A 56 0.11 -13.11 14.96
C LEU A 56 1.06 -12.27 15.80
N GLU A 57 2.11 -12.90 16.34
CA GLU A 57 2.84 -12.35 17.48
C GLU A 57 1.84 -12.00 18.61
N ASP A 58 1.82 -10.76 19.10
CA ASP A 58 0.94 -10.34 20.21
C ASP A 58 -0.28 -9.50 19.76
N SER A 59 -0.59 -9.49 18.46
CA SER A 59 -1.70 -8.68 17.92
C SER A 59 -2.76 -9.51 17.23
N ILE A 60 -4.01 -9.06 17.31
CA ILE A 60 -5.13 -9.66 16.60
C ILE A 60 -4.85 -9.59 15.09
N PHE A 61 -4.92 -10.74 14.43
CA PHE A 61 -4.69 -10.90 13.02
C PHE A 61 -5.97 -11.26 12.29
N TRP A 62 -6.38 -10.42 11.35
CA TRP A 62 -7.52 -10.68 10.47
C TRP A 62 -7.04 -11.33 9.19
N ILE A 63 -7.56 -12.50 8.85
CA ILE A 63 -7.19 -13.21 7.63
C ILE A 63 -8.09 -12.73 6.49
N PHE A 64 -7.51 -11.96 5.57
CA PHE A 64 -8.15 -11.59 4.31
C PHE A 64 -7.60 -12.48 3.20
N GLY A 65 -8.30 -13.59 2.99
CA GLY A 65 -7.90 -14.65 2.06
C GLY A 65 -8.33 -14.38 0.62
N GLY A 66 -7.54 -14.84 -0.34
CA GLY A 66 -8.00 -15.08 -1.71
C GLY A 66 -7.33 -16.29 -2.34
N SER A 67 -7.95 -16.84 -3.38
CA SER A 67 -7.53 -18.09 -3.99
C SER A 67 -6.82 -17.88 -5.32
N ILE A 68 -5.62 -18.46 -5.47
CA ILE A 68 -4.96 -18.65 -6.76
C ILE A 68 -4.40 -20.06 -6.76
N HIS A 69 -4.87 -20.91 -7.67
CA HIS A 69 -4.30 -22.22 -7.87
C HIS A 69 -3.04 -22.11 -8.74
N TYR A 70 -1.87 -22.43 -8.18
CA TYR A 70 -0.57 -22.24 -8.85
C TYR A 70 -0.48 -22.96 -10.20
N PHE A 71 -1.19 -24.09 -10.36
CA PHE A 71 -1.21 -24.88 -11.59
C PHE A 71 -2.12 -24.30 -12.69
N ARG A 72 -3.01 -23.34 -12.38
CA ARG A 72 -3.88 -22.67 -13.37
C ARG A 72 -3.28 -21.38 -13.91
N VAL A 73 -2.13 -20.96 -13.40
CA VAL A 73 -1.47 -19.70 -13.77
C VAL A 73 -0.03 -20.01 -14.16
N PRO A 74 0.40 -19.68 -15.40
CA PRO A 74 1.81 -19.79 -15.78
C PRO A 74 2.73 -19.07 -14.80
N ARG A 75 3.90 -19.64 -14.52
CA ARG A 75 4.83 -19.19 -13.47
C ARG A 75 5.25 -17.74 -13.64
N GLU A 76 5.42 -17.29 -14.89
CA GLU A 76 5.74 -15.91 -15.26
C GLU A 76 4.70 -14.89 -14.78
N TYR A 77 3.45 -15.30 -14.58
CA TYR A 77 2.37 -14.43 -14.11
C TYR A 77 2.15 -14.46 -12.60
N TRP A 78 2.78 -15.37 -11.85
CA TRP A 78 2.54 -15.47 -10.40
C TRP A 78 2.80 -14.15 -9.68
N ARG A 79 3.93 -13.50 -9.95
CA ARG A 79 4.26 -12.22 -9.33
C ARG A 79 3.19 -11.15 -9.62
N ASP A 80 2.73 -11.04 -10.86
CA ASP A 80 1.68 -10.10 -11.22
C ASP A 80 0.37 -10.40 -10.48
N ARG A 81 -0.07 -11.67 -10.43
CA ARG A 81 -1.31 -12.04 -9.74
C ARG A 81 -1.23 -11.80 -8.23
N LEU A 82 -0.11 -12.14 -7.59
CA LEU A 82 0.10 -11.91 -6.16
C LEU A 82 0.18 -10.42 -5.81
N LEU A 83 0.79 -9.60 -6.67
CA LEU A 83 0.79 -8.14 -6.49
C LEU A 83 -0.61 -7.55 -6.62
N LYS A 84 -1.42 -8.04 -7.56
CA LYS A 84 -2.82 -7.63 -7.71
C LYS A 84 -3.67 -8.04 -6.50
N MET A 85 -3.50 -9.26 -5.99
CA MET A 85 -4.16 -9.68 -4.74
C MET A 85 -3.82 -8.75 -3.57
N ARG A 86 -2.53 -8.43 -3.41
CA ARG A 86 -2.09 -7.49 -2.37
C ARG A 86 -2.68 -6.10 -2.56
N ALA A 87 -2.77 -5.62 -3.79
CA ALA A 87 -3.41 -4.34 -4.11
C ALA A 87 -4.91 -4.32 -3.81
N CYS A 88 -5.58 -5.47 -3.84
CA CYS A 88 -6.96 -5.66 -3.38
C CYS A 88 -7.09 -5.74 -1.84
N GLY A 89 -6.00 -5.59 -1.08
CA GLY A 89 -6.01 -5.64 0.38
C GLY A 89 -5.95 -7.06 0.97
N LEU A 90 -5.73 -8.09 0.14
CA LEU A 90 -5.57 -9.46 0.62
C LEU A 90 -4.20 -9.65 1.28
N ASN A 91 -4.16 -10.39 2.38
CA ASN A 91 -2.94 -10.67 3.13
C ASN A 91 -2.56 -12.16 3.15
N THR A 92 -3.48 -13.03 2.72
CA THR A 92 -3.30 -14.49 2.76
C THR A 92 -3.70 -15.11 1.43
N LEU A 93 -2.84 -15.95 0.88
CA LEU A 93 -3.12 -16.74 -0.32
C LEU A 93 -3.58 -18.13 0.08
N THR A 94 -4.66 -18.60 -0.56
CA THR A 94 -5.07 -20.00 -0.61
C THR A 94 -4.73 -20.56 -2.00
N THR A 95 -4.14 -21.74 -2.11
CA THR A 95 -3.65 -22.27 -3.39
C THR A 95 -3.89 -23.77 -3.52
#